data_AF-A0A6J4TIQ0-F1
#
_entry.id   AF-A0A6J4TIQ0-F1
#
_cell.length_a   1.000
_cell.length_b   1.000
_cell.length_c   1.000
_cell.angle_alpha   90.00
_cell.angle_beta   90.00
_cell.angle_gamma   90.00
#
_symmetry.space_group_name_H-M   'P 1'
#
loop_
_entity.id
_entity.type
_entity.pdbx_description
1 polymer ?
#
loop_
_entity_poly.entity_id
_entity_poly.type
_entity_poly.pdbx_seq_one_letter_code
_entity_poly.pdbx_strand_id
1 'polypeptide(L)'
;AIWQVLAGSGPRAERIREHAHHSMAPVWETNHVWLIFVLTVLWTTFPVAFGSIASTLCVPLFIAGVGIIMRGAAYALRAGTSSPRQVKTIDMVSAISSVLTPFFLGTAVGGVASGRVPVGNAEGDLITSWLNATSLILGVISVVTAGYMAAVFLAADAARHGEDDLAEDYRLRALIAGALGGVAAVAGLAALRADARALFDELLSGAGVPAVIASGVAGVATVVLLLTRRYEVARYTSAVAVAAIIAGWALAQNPTILPGLTIDDAAAPEPTLIAVMVAVVAGAFVLLPSLGLLFTLTLGGKLGEGADEPADPRGVREGLLTSATDRTGRLALAAFTVGAAFLVIGEVFWMHAVGVVASTAAILLGLQAVLPAFLTEPLEAEGSGRPGPSPPVEAAGWALTLYALWNVLRRR
;
A
#
# COMPACT_ATOMS: atom_id res chain seq x y z
N ALA A 1 -12.50 -7.50 -1.00
CA ALA A 1 -12.81 -8.36 -2.16
C ALA A 1 -12.77 -9.87 -1.83
N ILE A 2 -11.63 -10.50 -1.51
CA ILE A 2 -11.61 -11.97 -1.27
C ILE A 2 -12.55 -12.41 -0.13
N TRP A 3 -12.54 -11.69 0.99
CA TRP A 3 -13.41 -11.95 2.13
C TRP A 3 -14.88 -11.57 1.91
N GLN A 4 -15.15 -10.70 0.93
CA GLN A 4 -16.51 -10.26 0.56
C GLN A 4 -17.28 -11.37 -0.14
N VAL A 5 -16.59 -12.16 -0.98
CA VAL A 5 -17.18 -13.31 -1.68
C VAL A 5 -17.21 -14.56 -0.81
N LEU A 6 -16.20 -14.77 0.04
CA LEU A 6 -16.17 -15.89 0.99
C LEU A 6 -17.17 -15.75 2.14
N ALA A 7 -17.79 -14.58 2.33
CA ALA A 7 -18.79 -14.36 3.38
C ALA A 7 -20.14 -15.06 3.12
N GLY A 8 -20.41 -15.51 1.89
CA GLY A 8 -21.67 -16.17 1.52
C GLY A 8 -22.86 -15.21 1.38
N SER A 9 -24.08 -15.71 1.59
CA SER A 9 -25.35 -14.98 1.43
C SER A 9 -26.02 -14.74 2.79
N GLY A 10 -26.64 -13.57 2.96
CA GLY A 10 -27.44 -13.21 4.14
C GLY A 10 -27.05 -11.86 4.77
N PRO A 11 -27.83 -11.36 5.75
CA PRO A 11 -27.65 -10.03 6.36
C PRO A 11 -26.27 -9.85 7.01
N ARG A 12 -25.74 -10.91 7.64
CA ARG A 12 -24.40 -10.87 8.26
C ARG A 12 -23.28 -10.79 7.21
N ALA A 13 -23.46 -11.45 6.07
CA ALA A 13 -22.50 -11.38 4.96
C ALA A 13 -22.52 -10.01 4.27
N GLU A 14 -23.67 -9.34 4.26
CA GLU A 14 -23.82 -7.98 3.73
C GLU A 14 -23.07 -6.96 4.60
N ARG A 15 -23.23 -7.03 5.92
CA ARG A 15 -22.43 -6.19 6.85
C ARG A 15 -20.92 -6.38 6.68
N ILE A 16 -20.45 -7.62 6.52
CA ILE A 16 -19.04 -7.92 6.21
C ILE A 16 -18.60 -7.30 4.87
N ARG A 17 -19.49 -7.27 3.87
CA ARG A 17 -19.17 -6.70 2.56
C ARG A 17 -19.05 -5.19 2.61
N GLU A 18 -20.01 -4.56 3.26
CA GLU A 18 -20.14 -3.11 3.41
C GLU A 18 -19.00 -2.55 4.27
N HIS A 19 -18.76 -3.12 5.44
CA HIS A 19 -17.63 -2.75 6.31
C HIS A 19 -16.29 -2.83 5.56
N ALA A 20 -16.04 -3.93 4.85
CA ALA A 20 -14.82 -4.10 4.07
C ALA A 20 -14.70 -3.14 2.88
N HIS A 21 -15.82 -2.66 2.33
CA HIS A 21 -15.82 -1.68 1.24
C HIS A 21 -15.47 -0.29 1.78
N HIS A 22 -16.13 0.15 2.85
CA HIS A 22 -15.92 1.47 3.46
C HIS A 22 -14.50 1.60 4.02
N SER A 23 -13.99 0.56 4.69
CA SER A 23 -12.63 0.53 5.23
C SER A 23 -11.53 0.65 4.16
N MET A 24 -11.81 0.23 2.92
CA MET A 24 -10.82 0.14 1.85
C MET A 24 -10.89 1.32 0.87
N ALA A 25 -12.02 2.00 0.78
CA ALA A 25 -12.26 3.06 -0.21
C ALA A 25 -11.21 4.21 -0.16
N PRO A 26 -10.85 4.78 1.02
CA PRO A 26 -9.88 5.88 1.08
C PRO A 26 -8.45 5.47 0.71
N VAL A 27 -8.11 4.19 0.89
CA VAL A 27 -6.72 3.70 0.83
C VAL A 27 -6.40 3.06 -0.51
N TRP A 28 -7.42 2.65 -1.28
CA TRP A 28 -7.24 1.92 -2.53
C TRP A 28 -6.43 2.71 -3.57
N GLU A 29 -6.77 3.97 -3.80
CA GLU A 29 -6.08 4.82 -4.80
C GLU A 29 -4.59 4.97 -4.45
N THR A 30 -4.31 5.17 -3.16
CA THR A 30 -2.95 5.28 -2.63
C THR A 30 -2.15 3.98 -2.79
N ASN A 31 -2.79 2.82 -2.60
CA ASN A 31 -2.09 1.55 -2.62
C ASN A 31 -1.45 1.20 -3.97
N HIS A 32 -2.03 1.67 -5.08
CA HIS A 32 -1.47 1.42 -6.42
C HIS A 32 -0.24 2.29 -6.72
N VAL A 33 -0.08 3.43 -6.04
CA VAL A 33 1.11 4.29 -6.16
C VAL A 33 2.37 3.52 -5.78
N TRP A 34 2.31 2.65 -4.77
CA TRP A 34 3.45 1.84 -4.35
C TRP A 34 3.95 0.88 -5.43
N LEU A 35 3.03 0.25 -6.18
CA LEU A 35 3.41 -0.67 -7.24
C LEU A 35 4.11 0.08 -8.38
N ILE A 36 3.53 1.21 -8.81
CA ILE A 36 4.12 2.06 -9.85
C ILE A 36 5.50 2.55 -9.39
N PHE A 37 5.60 3.02 -8.14
CA PHE A 37 6.86 3.46 -7.55
C PHE A 37 7.95 2.37 -7.60
N VAL A 38 7.64 1.14 -7.15
CA VAL A 38 8.59 0.02 -7.19
C VAL A 38 9.03 -0.29 -8.63
N LEU A 39 8.11 -0.29 -9.59
CA LEU A 39 8.43 -0.53 -11.01
C LEU A 39 9.30 0.59 -11.59
N THR A 40 8.98 1.84 -11.30
CA THR A 40 9.77 2.99 -11.76
C THR A 40 11.18 2.97 -11.17
N VAL A 41 11.31 2.70 -9.87
CA VAL A 41 12.62 2.59 -9.22
C VAL A 41 13.41 1.43 -9.84
N LEU A 42 12.83 0.23 -9.93
CA LEU A 42 13.49 -0.94 -10.52
C LEU A 42 13.97 -0.67 -11.96
N TRP A 43 13.12 -0.07 -12.78
CA TRP A 43 13.47 0.30 -14.15
C TRP A 43 14.61 1.33 -14.21
N THR A 44 14.58 2.32 -13.32
CA THR A 44 15.56 3.42 -13.34
C THR A 44 16.91 3.00 -12.74
N THR A 45 16.91 2.17 -11.69
CA THR A 45 18.13 1.74 -11.00
C THR A 45 18.75 0.49 -11.60
N PHE A 46 17.96 -0.42 -12.16
CA PHE A 46 18.42 -1.70 -12.72
C PHE A 46 17.79 -1.97 -14.10
N PRO A 47 18.07 -1.15 -15.12
CA PRO A 47 17.38 -1.20 -16.41
C PRO A 47 17.54 -2.55 -17.14
N VAL A 48 18.71 -3.17 -17.07
CA VAL A 48 18.98 -4.48 -17.69
C VAL A 48 18.15 -5.59 -17.03
N ALA A 49 18.11 -5.59 -15.69
CA ALA A 49 17.31 -6.55 -14.94
C ALA A 49 15.81 -6.33 -15.20
N PHE A 50 15.35 -5.07 -15.22
CA PHE A 50 13.96 -4.73 -15.53
C PHE A 50 13.56 -5.22 -16.94
N GLY A 51 14.37 -4.95 -17.96
CA GLY A 51 14.08 -5.39 -19.33
C GLY A 51 14.00 -6.92 -19.45
N SER A 52 14.91 -7.63 -18.81
CA SER A 52 14.93 -9.09 -18.77
C SER A 52 13.68 -9.65 -18.07
N ILE A 53 13.35 -9.15 -16.88
CA ILE A 53 12.16 -9.53 -16.10
C ILE A 53 10.88 -9.24 -16.88
N ALA A 54 10.71 -8.01 -17.38
CA ALA A 54 9.49 -7.57 -18.03
C ALA A 54 9.24 -8.31 -19.35
N SER A 55 10.29 -8.62 -20.12
CA SER A 55 10.16 -9.33 -21.38
C SER A 55 9.92 -10.84 -21.19
N THR A 56 10.64 -11.50 -20.27
CA THR A 56 10.45 -12.92 -19.98
C THR A 56 9.13 -13.22 -19.27
N LEU A 57 8.76 -12.37 -18.30
CA LEU A 57 7.57 -12.56 -17.46
C LEU A 57 6.39 -11.70 -17.93
N CYS A 58 6.34 -11.36 -19.20
CA CYS A 58 5.29 -10.46 -19.72
C CYS A 58 3.89 -11.05 -19.56
N VAL A 59 3.71 -12.38 -19.69
CA VAL A 59 2.42 -13.06 -19.53
C VAL A 59 1.85 -12.91 -18.11
N PRO A 60 2.55 -13.32 -17.03
CA PRO A 60 2.02 -13.14 -15.68
C PRO A 60 1.88 -11.66 -15.32
N LEU A 61 2.81 -10.79 -15.72
CA LEU A 61 2.72 -9.35 -15.47
C LEU A 61 1.51 -8.72 -16.17
N PHE A 62 1.21 -9.13 -17.40
CA PHE A 62 0.03 -8.66 -18.13
C PHE A 62 -1.26 -9.09 -17.45
N ILE A 63 -1.36 -10.35 -17.02
CA ILE A 63 -2.55 -10.85 -16.31
C ILE A 63 -2.73 -10.11 -14.97
N ALA A 64 -1.63 -9.86 -14.24
CA ALA A 64 -1.66 -9.04 -13.04
C ALA A 64 -2.14 -7.60 -13.33
N GLY A 65 -1.65 -6.99 -14.42
CA GLY A 65 -2.08 -5.67 -14.90
C GLY A 65 -3.58 -5.62 -15.22
N VAL A 66 -4.11 -6.63 -15.94
CA VAL A 66 -5.55 -6.77 -16.18
C VAL A 66 -6.31 -6.87 -14.85
N GLY A 67 -5.83 -7.65 -13.89
CA GLY A 67 -6.40 -7.72 -12.55
C GLY A 67 -6.49 -6.35 -11.87
N ILE A 68 -5.42 -5.55 -11.92
CA ILE A 68 -5.39 -4.19 -11.34
C ILE A 68 -6.43 -3.28 -12.00
N ILE A 69 -6.52 -3.30 -13.33
CA ILE A 69 -7.49 -2.50 -14.10
C ILE A 69 -8.92 -2.91 -13.72
N MET A 70 -9.21 -4.22 -13.67
CA MET A 70 -10.54 -4.72 -13.32
C MET A 70 -10.93 -4.35 -11.88
N ARG A 71 -9.99 -4.29 -10.94
CA ARG A 71 -10.25 -3.81 -9.57
C ARG A 71 -10.67 -2.34 -9.56
N GLY A 72 -9.98 -1.48 -10.30
CA GLY A 72 -10.33 -0.05 -10.40
C GLY A 72 -11.67 0.18 -11.08
N ALA A 73 -11.91 -0.53 -12.18
CA ALA A 73 -13.20 -0.50 -12.86
C ALA A 73 -14.34 -0.98 -11.93
N ALA A 74 -14.12 -2.05 -11.16
CA ALA A 74 -15.14 -2.55 -10.24
C ALA A 74 -15.48 -1.55 -9.12
N TYR A 75 -14.50 -0.83 -8.57
CA TYR A 75 -14.75 0.23 -7.59
C TYR A 75 -15.56 1.39 -8.19
N ALA A 76 -15.14 1.90 -9.35
CA ALA A 76 -15.82 3.01 -10.01
C ALA A 76 -17.25 2.66 -10.44
N LEU A 77 -17.45 1.45 -11.00
CA LEU A 77 -18.77 0.99 -11.43
C LEU A 77 -19.68 0.70 -10.24
N ARG A 78 -19.15 0.20 -9.11
CA ARG A 78 -19.96 -0.08 -7.92
C ARG A 78 -20.65 1.17 -7.39
N ALA A 79 -19.96 2.31 -7.37
CA ALA A 79 -20.50 3.59 -6.90
C ALA A 79 -21.69 4.08 -7.74
N GLY A 80 -21.78 3.70 -9.02
CA GLY A 80 -22.84 4.14 -9.94
C GLY A 80 -23.99 3.14 -10.13
N THR A 81 -23.97 1.98 -9.47
CA THR A 81 -24.93 0.90 -9.74
C THR A 81 -25.83 0.56 -8.54
N SER A 82 -27.14 0.54 -8.78
CA SER A 82 -28.15 0.14 -7.78
C SER A 82 -28.83 -1.21 -8.09
N SER A 83 -28.56 -1.81 -9.25
CA SER A 83 -29.18 -3.09 -9.64
C SER A 83 -28.51 -4.29 -8.94
N PRO A 84 -29.26 -5.14 -8.20
CA PRO A 84 -28.69 -6.28 -7.46
C PRO A 84 -27.90 -7.26 -8.32
N ARG A 85 -28.30 -7.47 -9.59
CA ARG A 85 -27.57 -8.35 -10.52
C ARG A 85 -26.25 -7.75 -10.96
N GLN A 86 -26.20 -6.43 -11.20
CA GLN A 86 -24.96 -5.74 -11.59
C GLN A 86 -23.97 -5.69 -10.43
N VAL A 87 -24.46 -5.37 -9.23
CA VAL A 87 -23.71 -5.41 -7.97
C VAL A 87 -23.03 -6.77 -7.78
N LYS A 88 -23.76 -7.88 -7.94
CA LYS A 88 -23.20 -9.24 -7.82
C LYS A 88 -22.11 -9.52 -8.86
N THR A 89 -22.30 -9.11 -10.11
CA THR A 89 -21.28 -9.30 -11.16
C THR A 89 -20.02 -8.47 -10.87
N ILE A 90 -20.19 -7.22 -10.43
CA ILE A 90 -19.09 -6.33 -10.05
C ILE A 90 -18.31 -6.90 -8.86
N ASP A 91 -19.01 -7.40 -7.84
CA ASP A 91 -18.39 -8.08 -6.69
C ASP A 91 -17.56 -9.30 -7.10
N MET A 92 -18.10 -10.11 -8.02
CA MET A 92 -17.40 -11.30 -8.51
C MET A 92 -16.13 -10.92 -9.30
N VAL A 93 -16.22 -9.92 -10.18
CA VAL A 93 -15.07 -9.39 -10.92
C VAL A 93 -14.01 -8.82 -9.97
N SER A 94 -14.43 -8.05 -8.96
CA SER A 94 -13.54 -7.50 -7.93
C SER A 94 -12.83 -8.60 -7.12
N ALA A 95 -13.54 -9.68 -6.80
CA ALA A 95 -12.97 -10.80 -6.09
C ALA A 95 -11.97 -11.60 -6.92
N ILE A 96 -12.32 -11.96 -8.16
CA ILE A 96 -11.43 -12.70 -9.07
C ILE A 96 -10.16 -11.89 -9.29
N SER A 97 -10.28 -10.61 -9.62
CA SER A 97 -9.13 -9.73 -9.84
C SER A 97 -8.25 -9.54 -8.60
N SER A 98 -8.82 -9.59 -7.40
CA SER A 98 -8.07 -9.53 -6.13
C SER A 98 -7.33 -10.82 -5.78
N VAL A 99 -7.66 -11.94 -6.44
CA VAL A 99 -6.88 -13.19 -6.36
C VAL A 99 -5.86 -13.24 -7.48
N LEU A 100 -6.26 -12.93 -8.72
CA LEU A 100 -5.38 -12.97 -9.89
C LEU A 100 -4.16 -12.06 -9.72
N THR A 101 -4.37 -10.82 -9.28
CA THR A 101 -3.28 -9.84 -9.16
C THR A 101 -2.13 -10.32 -8.27
N PRO A 102 -2.33 -10.63 -6.98
CA PRO A 102 -1.24 -11.11 -6.14
C PRO A 102 -0.73 -12.49 -6.57
N PHE A 103 -1.58 -13.36 -7.13
CA PHE A 103 -1.14 -14.66 -7.62
C PHE A 103 -0.10 -14.51 -8.73
N PHE A 104 -0.40 -13.73 -9.77
CA PHE A 104 0.48 -13.58 -10.92
C PHE A 104 1.71 -12.71 -10.64
N LEU A 105 1.61 -11.73 -9.72
CA LEU A 105 2.81 -11.05 -9.20
C LEU A 105 3.70 -12.03 -8.42
N GLY A 106 3.12 -12.91 -7.61
CA GLY A 106 3.86 -13.95 -6.89
C GLY A 106 4.51 -14.98 -7.82
N THR A 107 3.85 -15.40 -8.90
CA THR A 107 4.46 -16.32 -9.88
C THR A 107 5.61 -15.67 -10.63
N ALA A 108 5.52 -14.36 -10.93
CA ALA A 108 6.62 -13.59 -11.50
C ALA A 108 7.82 -13.55 -10.54
N VAL A 109 7.60 -13.21 -9.26
CA VAL A 109 8.66 -13.26 -8.23
C VAL A 109 9.27 -14.65 -8.13
N GLY A 110 8.47 -15.72 -8.18
CA GLY A 110 9.01 -17.08 -8.16
C GLY A 110 9.77 -17.48 -9.42
N GLY A 111 9.48 -16.87 -10.57
CA GLY A 111 10.26 -17.07 -11.80
C GLY A 111 11.67 -16.48 -11.65
N VAL A 112 11.75 -15.29 -11.05
CA VAL A 112 13.02 -14.66 -10.68
C VAL A 112 13.74 -15.48 -9.60
N ALA A 113 13.05 -15.85 -8.52
CA ALA A 113 13.62 -16.59 -7.39
C ALA A 113 14.16 -17.97 -7.78
N SER A 114 13.56 -18.62 -8.78
CA SER A 114 14.01 -19.91 -9.30
C SER A 114 15.03 -19.80 -10.43
N GLY A 115 15.51 -18.59 -10.75
CA GLY A 115 16.56 -18.38 -11.75
C GLY A 115 16.14 -18.67 -13.18
N ARG A 116 14.84 -18.56 -13.51
CA ARG A 116 14.32 -18.82 -14.85
C ARG A 116 14.24 -17.59 -15.76
N VAL A 117 14.68 -16.45 -15.26
CA VAL A 117 14.76 -15.20 -16.03
C VAL A 117 16.21 -15.00 -16.46
N PRO A 118 16.60 -15.37 -17.70
CA PRO A 118 17.93 -15.11 -18.21
C PRO A 118 18.15 -13.60 -18.44
N VAL A 119 19.41 -13.19 -18.45
CA VAL A 119 19.80 -11.81 -18.74
C VAL A 119 19.67 -11.56 -20.23
N GLY A 120 18.92 -10.52 -20.60
CA GLY A 120 18.67 -10.13 -21.98
C GLY A 120 17.17 -10.02 -22.28
N ASN A 121 16.83 -9.20 -23.28
CA ASN A 121 15.44 -8.99 -23.66
C ASN A 121 14.92 -10.19 -24.47
N ALA A 122 13.80 -10.78 -24.02
CA ALA A 122 13.13 -11.90 -24.67
C ALA A 122 13.96 -13.19 -24.79
N GLU A 123 14.96 -13.37 -23.92
CA GLU A 123 15.80 -14.58 -23.88
C GLU A 123 15.14 -15.75 -23.12
N GLY A 124 14.20 -15.45 -22.22
CA GLY A 124 13.48 -16.46 -21.43
C GLY A 124 12.18 -16.94 -22.08
N ASP A 125 11.77 -18.17 -21.75
CA ASP A 125 10.52 -18.76 -22.25
C ASP A 125 9.28 -18.15 -21.58
N LEU A 126 8.30 -17.74 -22.37
CA LEU A 126 7.13 -16.98 -21.92
C LEU A 126 6.18 -17.75 -20.99
N ILE A 127 6.27 -19.08 -20.94
CA ILE A 127 5.33 -19.94 -20.21
C ILE A 127 6.03 -20.63 -19.05
N THR A 128 7.11 -21.36 -19.32
CA THR A 128 7.83 -22.17 -18.34
C THR A 128 8.58 -21.32 -17.30
N SER A 129 8.91 -20.06 -17.63
CA SER A 129 9.58 -19.15 -16.68
C SER A 129 8.72 -18.81 -15.46
N TRP A 130 7.39 -18.93 -15.55
CA TRP A 130 6.48 -18.69 -14.42
C TRP A 130 5.57 -19.89 -14.11
N LEU A 131 5.51 -20.90 -14.99
CA LEU A 131 4.71 -22.11 -14.78
C LEU A 131 5.59 -23.25 -14.25
N ASN A 132 6.07 -23.10 -13.02
CA ASN A 132 6.88 -24.09 -12.30
C ASN A 132 6.44 -24.16 -10.82
N ALA A 133 6.92 -25.18 -10.09
CA ALA A 133 6.50 -25.42 -8.72
C ALA A 133 6.78 -24.21 -7.79
N THR A 134 7.97 -23.61 -7.89
CA THR A 134 8.36 -22.45 -7.07
C THR A 134 7.46 -21.25 -7.36
N SER A 135 7.28 -20.89 -8.63
CA SER A 135 6.40 -19.80 -9.05
C SER A 135 4.96 -20.00 -8.60
N LEU A 136 4.39 -21.19 -8.82
CA LEU A 136 3.00 -21.45 -8.43
C LEU A 136 2.81 -21.36 -6.91
N ILE A 137 3.76 -21.88 -6.13
CA ILE A 137 3.68 -21.81 -4.67
C ILE A 137 3.87 -20.37 -4.18
N LEU A 138 4.79 -19.59 -4.75
CA LEU A 138 4.94 -18.16 -4.42
C LEU A 138 3.70 -17.34 -4.81
N GLY A 139 3.02 -17.70 -5.90
CA GLY A 139 1.71 -17.17 -6.26
C GLY A 139 0.65 -17.44 -5.17
N VAL A 140 0.57 -18.70 -4.70
CA VAL A 140 -0.34 -19.08 -3.60
C VAL A 140 0.01 -18.34 -2.31
N ILE A 141 1.30 -18.28 -1.93
CA ILE A 141 1.77 -17.53 -0.75
C ILE A 141 1.34 -16.07 -0.84
N SER A 142 1.45 -15.45 -2.01
CA SER A 142 1.07 -14.05 -2.23
C SER A 142 -0.42 -13.81 -2.00
N VAL A 143 -1.29 -14.71 -2.50
CA VAL A 143 -2.74 -14.66 -2.27
C VAL A 143 -3.08 -14.83 -0.79
N VAL A 144 -2.51 -15.85 -0.15
CA VAL A 144 -2.78 -16.17 1.26
C VAL A 144 -2.30 -15.04 2.18
N THR A 145 -1.12 -14.48 1.90
CA THR A 145 -0.55 -13.36 2.65
C THR A 145 -1.40 -12.09 2.49
N ALA A 146 -1.87 -11.80 1.28
CA ALA A 146 -2.78 -10.68 1.05
C ALA A 146 -4.11 -10.86 1.80
N GLY A 147 -4.67 -12.08 1.79
CA GLY A 147 -5.87 -12.42 2.55
C GLY A 147 -5.68 -12.30 4.05
N TYR A 148 -4.55 -12.79 4.57
CA TYR A 148 -4.16 -12.70 5.97
C TYR A 148 -4.04 -11.24 6.43
N MET A 149 -3.26 -10.42 5.73
CA MET A 149 -3.10 -8.99 6.03
C MET A 149 -4.44 -8.25 6.01
N ALA A 150 -5.28 -8.53 5.02
CA ALA A 150 -6.62 -7.94 4.94
C ALA A 150 -7.50 -8.33 6.14
N ALA A 151 -7.48 -9.60 6.57
CA ALA A 151 -8.29 -10.05 7.70
C ALA A 151 -7.81 -9.45 9.04
N VAL A 152 -6.50 -9.34 9.26
CA VAL A 152 -5.94 -8.70 10.45
C VAL A 152 -6.32 -7.21 10.49
N PHE A 153 -6.19 -6.52 9.35
CA PHE A 153 -6.57 -5.11 9.24
C PHE A 153 -8.06 -4.89 9.53
N LEU A 154 -8.94 -5.68 8.90
CA LEU A 154 -10.39 -5.57 9.09
C LEU A 154 -10.84 -5.95 10.51
N ALA A 155 -10.16 -6.88 11.18
CA ALA A 155 -10.43 -7.19 12.59
C ALA A 155 -10.11 -5.99 13.50
N ALA A 156 -8.99 -5.31 13.25
CA ALA A 156 -8.63 -4.10 13.98
C ALA A 156 -9.58 -2.94 13.69
N ASP A 157 -10.00 -2.79 12.43
CA ASP A 157 -10.91 -1.73 12.01
C ASP A 157 -12.32 -1.90 12.60
N ALA A 158 -12.90 -3.11 12.51
CA ALA A 158 -14.19 -3.42 13.14
C ALA A 158 -14.18 -3.21 14.65
N ALA A 159 -13.12 -3.64 15.34
CA ALA A 159 -12.98 -3.44 16.78
C ALA A 159 -12.89 -1.94 17.16
N ARG A 160 -12.26 -1.12 16.32
CA ARG A 160 -12.16 0.33 16.53
C ARG A 160 -13.53 1.02 16.44
N HIS A 161 -14.41 0.53 15.57
CA HIS A 161 -15.77 1.02 15.41
C HIS A 161 -16.77 0.41 16.43
N GLY A 162 -16.31 -0.41 17.38
CA GLY A 162 -17.16 -1.05 18.38
C GLY A 162 -18.01 -2.20 17.84
N GLU A 163 -17.67 -2.73 16.66
CA GLU A 163 -18.37 -3.85 16.00
C GLU A 163 -17.74 -5.19 16.42
N ASP A 164 -17.89 -5.55 17.70
CA ASP A 164 -17.23 -6.71 18.31
C ASP A 164 -17.56 -8.05 17.61
N ASP A 165 -18.78 -8.20 17.09
CA ASP A 165 -19.21 -9.40 16.37
C ASP A 165 -18.51 -9.54 15.01
N LEU A 166 -18.31 -8.42 14.31
CA LEU A 166 -17.57 -8.37 13.04
C LEU A 166 -16.05 -8.53 13.27
N ALA A 167 -15.52 -7.95 14.35
CA ALA A 167 -14.12 -8.12 14.72
C ALA A 167 -13.77 -9.60 14.96
N GLU A 168 -14.64 -10.33 15.67
CA GLU A 168 -14.47 -11.76 15.93
C GLU A 168 -14.57 -12.60 14.64
N ASP A 169 -15.47 -12.23 13.73
CA ASP A 169 -15.62 -12.85 12.41
C ASP A 169 -14.34 -12.68 11.56
N TYR A 170 -13.72 -11.50 11.57
CA TYR A 170 -12.44 -11.27 10.88
C TYR A 170 -11.25 -11.90 11.60
N ARG A 171 -11.28 -11.98 12.94
CA ARG A 171 -10.26 -12.68 13.74
C ARG A 171 -10.16 -14.15 13.35
N LEU A 172 -11.29 -14.85 13.22
CA LEU A 172 -11.29 -16.25 12.78
C LEU A 172 -10.69 -16.39 11.37
N ARG A 173 -11.07 -15.51 10.44
CA ARG A 173 -10.53 -15.48 9.08
C ARG A 173 -9.03 -15.21 9.06
N ALA A 174 -8.55 -14.31 9.92
CA ALA A 174 -7.13 -14.00 10.08
C ALA A 174 -6.35 -15.21 10.62
N LEU A 175 -6.90 -15.95 11.59
CA LEU A 175 -6.27 -17.16 12.11
C LEU A 175 -6.22 -18.28 11.08
N ILE A 176 -7.31 -18.50 10.33
CA ILE A 176 -7.35 -19.48 9.24
C ILE A 176 -6.33 -19.10 8.16
N ALA A 177 -6.34 -17.84 7.72
CA ALA A 177 -5.39 -17.35 6.72
C ALA A 177 -3.94 -17.39 7.21
N GLY A 178 -3.70 -17.13 8.50
CA GLY A 178 -2.38 -17.26 9.13
C GLY A 178 -1.90 -18.71 9.17
N ALA A 179 -2.77 -19.66 9.51
CA ALA A 179 -2.46 -21.09 9.48
C ALA A 179 -2.16 -21.57 8.04
N LEU A 180 -3.01 -21.18 7.07
CA LEU A 180 -2.76 -21.44 5.65
C LEU A 180 -1.45 -20.78 5.18
N GLY A 181 -1.13 -19.58 5.69
CA GLY A 181 0.11 -18.87 5.40
C GLY A 181 1.33 -19.62 5.92
N GLY A 182 1.25 -20.18 7.13
CA GLY A 182 2.29 -21.05 7.69
C GLY A 182 2.50 -22.31 6.86
N VAL A 183 1.42 -22.99 6.45
CA VAL A 183 1.49 -24.16 5.56
C VAL A 183 2.10 -23.78 4.21
N ALA A 184 1.67 -22.67 3.63
CA ALA A 184 2.19 -22.16 2.36
C ALA A 184 3.67 -21.77 2.46
N ALA A 185 4.11 -21.19 3.58
CA ALA A 185 5.51 -20.87 3.82
C ALA A 185 6.39 -22.13 3.91
N VAL A 186 5.92 -23.18 4.61
CA VAL A 186 6.62 -24.48 4.66
C VAL A 186 6.68 -25.12 3.26
N ALA A 187 5.58 -25.08 2.51
CA ALA A 187 5.56 -25.56 1.13
C ALA A 187 6.50 -24.75 0.23
N GLY A 188 6.61 -23.43 0.43
CA GLY A 188 7.53 -22.54 -0.27
C GLY A 188 8.99 -22.91 0.01
N LEU A 189 9.34 -23.14 1.27
CA LEU A 189 10.68 -23.63 1.64
C LEU A 189 10.99 -24.99 1.01
N ALA A 190 10.01 -25.90 0.96
CA ALA A 190 10.18 -27.20 0.30
C ALA A 190 10.38 -27.06 -1.22
N ALA A 191 9.64 -26.15 -1.86
CA ALA A 191 9.79 -25.85 -3.28
C ALA A 191 11.16 -25.25 -3.60
N LEU A 192 11.57 -24.24 -2.83
CA LEU A 192 12.90 -23.63 -2.95
C LEU A 192 14.01 -24.66 -2.74
N ARG A 193 13.86 -25.56 -1.76
CA ARG A 193 14.82 -26.64 -1.55
C ARG A 193 14.99 -27.56 -2.76
N ALA A 194 13.90 -27.83 -3.48
CA ALA A 194 13.90 -28.74 -4.62
C ALA A 194 14.37 -28.08 -5.92
N ASP A 195 14.04 -26.80 -6.11
CA ASP A 195 14.11 -26.12 -7.41
C ASP A 195 15.07 -24.91 -7.43
N ALA A 196 15.37 -24.32 -6.27
CA ALA A 196 16.22 -23.14 -6.11
C ALA A 196 17.14 -23.28 -4.89
N ARG A 197 17.94 -24.37 -4.88
CA ARG A 197 18.69 -24.80 -3.69
C ARG A 197 19.62 -23.73 -3.11
N ALA A 198 20.31 -22.97 -3.97
CA ALA A 198 21.18 -21.88 -3.54
C ALA A 198 20.41 -20.81 -2.74
N LEU A 199 19.25 -20.38 -3.24
CA LEU A 199 18.39 -19.42 -2.55
C LEU A 199 17.86 -19.98 -1.22
N PHE A 200 17.52 -21.27 -1.18
CA PHE A 200 17.12 -21.93 0.06
C PHE A 200 18.24 -21.93 1.12
N ASP A 201 19.47 -22.24 0.72
CA ASP A 201 20.62 -22.27 1.62
C ASP A 201 20.96 -20.87 2.15
N GLU A 202 20.90 -19.84 1.30
CA GLU A 202 21.07 -18.43 1.73
C GLU A 202 19.96 -17.95 2.68
N LEU A 203 18.72 -18.42 2.46
CA LEU A 203 17.58 -18.05 3.28
C LEU A 203 17.63 -18.67 4.69
N LEU A 204 18.13 -19.92 4.82
CA LEU A 204 18.12 -20.66 6.09
C LEU A 204 19.48 -20.80 6.78
N SER A 205 20.58 -20.56 6.07
CA SER A 205 21.94 -20.64 6.63
C SER A 205 22.79 -19.42 6.33
N GLY A 206 22.34 -18.53 5.43
CA GLY A 206 23.09 -17.34 5.01
C GLY A 206 22.44 -16.04 5.47
N ALA A 207 22.46 -15.02 4.60
CA ALA A 207 22.06 -13.67 4.92
C ALA A 207 20.55 -13.51 5.22
N GLY A 208 19.71 -14.45 4.79
CA GLY A 208 18.26 -14.39 5.00
C GLY A 208 17.79 -14.80 6.40
N VAL A 209 18.66 -15.46 7.20
CA VAL A 209 18.28 -16.05 8.51
C VAL A 209 17.64 -15.04 9.47
N PRO A 210 18.19 -13.82 9.69
CA PRO A 210 17.59 -12.87 10.60
C PRO A 210 16.17 -12.47 10.19
N ALA A 211 15.92 -12.37 8.88
CA ALA A 211 14.62 -12.01 8.34
C ALA A 211 13.60 -13.16 8.48
N VAL A 212 14.03 -14.41 8.28
CA VAL A 212 13.19 -15.59 8.55
C VAL A 212 12.80 -15.68 10.03
N ILE A 213 13.76 -15.46 10.94
CA ILE A 213 13.49 -15.45 12.38
C ILE A 213 12.54 -14.30 12.73
N ALA A 214 12.79 -13.09 12.24
CA ALA A 214 11.93 -11.94 12.46
C ALA A 214 10.51 -12.20 11.95
N SER A 215 10.37 -12.81 10.77
CA SER A 215 9.07 -13.19 10.22
C SER A 215 8.34 -14.21 11.09
N GLY A 216 9.02 -15.28 11.52
CA GLY A 216 8.45 -16.30 12.39
C GLY A 216 8.01 -15.74 13.74
N VAL A 217 8.85 -14.93 14.39
CA VAL A 217 8.55 -14.28 15.67
C VAL A 217 7.36 -13.32 15.52
N ALA A 218 7.37 -12.47 14.49
CA ALA A 218 6.28 -11.52 14.24
C ALA A 218 4.96 -12.23 13.86
N GLY A 219 5.03 -13.33 13.12
CA GLY A 219 3.88 -14.17 12.79
C GLY A 219 3.26 -14.80 14.03
N VAL A 220 4.07 -15.43 14.88
CA VAL A 220 3.63 -16.00 16.17
C VAL A 220 3.07 -14.90 17.08
N ALA A 221 3.75 -13.75 17.20
CA ALA A 221 3.26 -12.61 17.96
C ALA A 221 1.89 -12.17 17.46
N THR A 222 1.69 -12.09 16.14
CA THR A 222 0.39 -11.75 15.57
C THR A 222 -0.69 -12.75 15.97
N VAL A 223 -0.41 -14.05 15.87
CA VAL A 223 -1.38 -15.09 16.27
C VAL A 223 -1.73 -14.95 17.75
N VAL A 224 -0.75 -14.76 18.63
CA VAL A 224 -0.99 -14.54 20.06
C VAL A 224 -1.81 -13.28 20.31
N LEU A 225 -1.51 -12.19 19.61
CA LEU A 225 -2.26 -10.92 19.72
C LEU A 225 -3.71 -11.07 19.23
N LEU A 226 -3.94 -11.81 18.15
CA LEU A 226 -5.29 -12.15 17.68
C LEU A 226 -6.03 -13.00 18.72
N LEU A 227 -5.38 -14.02 19.31
CA LEU A 227 -5.98 -14.86 20.35
C LEU A 227 -6.30 -14.09 21.64
N THR A 228 -5.48 -13.09 21.96
CA THR A 228 -5.69 -12.19 23.11
C THR A 228 -6.53 -10.95 22.79
N ARG A 229 -7.14 -10.90 21.59
CA ARG A 229 -8.01 -9.82 21.10
C ARG A 229 -7.37 -8.43 21.08
N ARG A 230 -6.05 -8.36 20.90
CA ARG A 230 -5.27 -7.11 20.75
C ARG A 230 -5.05 -6.79 19.27
N TYR A 231 -6.15 -6.47 18.58
CA TYR A 231 -6.16 -6.37 17.11
C TYR A 231 -5.27 -5.24 16.54
N GLU A 232 -5.22 -4.09 17.19
CA GLU A 232 -4.41 -2.95 16.72
C GLU A 232 -2.92 -3.29 16.67
N VAL A 233 -2.39 -3.93 17.72
CA VAL A 233 -0.98 -4.34 17.75
C VAL A 233 -0.73 -5.47 16.74
N ALA A 234 -1.69 -6.37 16.58
CA ALA A 234 -1.61 -7.49 15.64
C ALA A 234 -1.39 -6.99 14.19
N ARG A 235 -1.97 -5.85 13.81
CA ARG A 235 -1.77 -5.22 12.50
C ARG A 235 -0.30 -4.85 12.22
N TYR A 236 0.42 -4.35 13.22
CA TYR A 236 1.82 -3.99 13.05
C TYR A 236 2.71 -5.23 12.98
N THR A 237 2.47 -6.22 13.85
CA THR A 237 3.25 -7.47 13.83
C THR A 237 2.99 -8.26 12.55
N SER A 238 1.77 -8.23 11.99
CA SER A 238 1.48 -8.89 10.71
C SER A 238 2.23 -8.20 9.57
N ALA A 239 2.27 -6.86 9.55
CA ALA A 239 3.02 -6.10 8.56
C ALA A 239 4.53 -6.39 8.64
N VAL A 240 5.09 -6.45 9.85
CA VAL A 240 6.50 -6.82 10.08
C VAL A 240 6.77 -8.24 9.58
N ALA A 241 5.87 -9.19 9.83
CA ALA A 241 6.04 -10.57 9.37
C ALA A 241 6.15 -10.67 7.84
N VAL A 242 5.30 -9.95 7.11
CA VAL A 242 5.32 -9.91 5.64
C VAL A 242 6.51 -9.14 5.10
N ALA A 243 6.84 -7.98 5.68
CA ALA A 243 8.01 -7.21 5.29
C ALA A 243 9.30 -8.01 5.49
N ALA A 244 9.40 -8.79 6.56
CA ALA A 244 10.53 -9.66 6.82
C ALA A 244 10.64 -10.82 5.80
N ILE A 245 9.52 -11.36 5.28
CA ILE A 245 9.56 -12.35 4.18
C ILE A 245 10.19 -11.72 2.93
N ILE A 246 9.74 -10.52 2.55
CA ILE A 246 10.24 -9.80 1.37
C ILE A 246 11.72 -9.45 1.55
N ALA A 247 12.09 -8.94 2.72
CA ALA A 247 13.48 -8.61 3.05
C ALA A 247 14.38 -9.85 3.07
N GLY A 248 13.88 -10.97 3.60
CA GLY A 248 14.61 -12.24 3.62
C GLY A 248 14.92 -12.76 2.22
N TRP A 249 13.98 -12.63 1.29
CA TRP A 249 14.23 -12.94 -0.12
C TRP A 249 15.31 -12.02 -0.72
N ALA A 250 15.20 -10.70 -0.53
CA ALA A 250 16.18 -9.74 -1.05
C ALA A 250 17.60 -9.99 -0.50
N LEU A 251 17.71 -10.27 0.81
CA LEU A 251 18.99 -10.59 1.45
C LEU A 251 19.57 -11.92 0.94
N ALA A 252 18.72 -12.93 0.73
CA ALA A 252 19.15 -14.23 0.24
C ALA A 252 19.51 -14.25 -1.26
N GLN A 253 19.06 -13.25 -2.03
CA GLN A 253 19.43 -13.10 -3.44
C GLN A 253 20.77 -12.40 -3.64
N ASN A 254 21.18 -11.54 -2.70
CA ASN A 254 22.45 -10.82 -2.74
C ASN A 254 23.64 -11.79 -2.89
N PRO A 255 24.56 -11.61 -3.87
CA PRO A 255 24.77 -10.41 -4.71
C PRO A 255 24.16 -10.46 -6.11
N THR A 256 23.43 -11.50 -6.49
CA THR A 256 22.89 -11.64 -7.85
C THR A 256 21.42 -11.23 -7.91
N ILE A 257 21.06 -10.42 -8.91
CA ILE A 257 19.66 -10.07 -9.18
C ILE A 257 19.00 -11.07 -10.14
N LEU A 258 19.79 -11.54 -11.11
CA LEU A 258 19.44 -12.56 -12.09
C LEU A 258 20.62 -13.52 -12.27
N PRO A 259 20.41 -14.74 -12.80
CA PRO A 259 21.50 -15.67 -13.09
C PRO A 259 22.58 -15.02 -13.97
N GLY A 260 23.79 -14.90 -13.43
CA GLY A 260 24.92 -14.29 -14.14
C GLY A 260 24.95 -12.76 -14.14
N LEU A 261 24.06 -12.08 -13.40
CA LEU A 261 24.04 -10.62 -13.27
C LEU A 261 24.02 -10.20 -11.80
N THR A 262 25.08 -9.53 -11.36
CA THR A 262 25.18 -9.00 -10.00
C THR A 262 24.41 -7.69 -9.84
N ILE A 263 24.09 -7.31 -8.59
CA ILE A 263 23.47 -6.02 -8.27
C ILE A 263 24.35 -4.86 -8.77
N ASP A 264 25.66 -4.97 -8.58
CA ASP A 264 26.63 -3.94 -8.99
C ASP A 264 26.72 -3.83 -10.51
N ASP A 265 26.73 -4.95 -11.23
CA ASP A 265 26.77 -4.97 -12.70
C ASP A 265 25.45 -4.51 -13.33
N ALA A 266 24.32 -4.76 -12.65
CA ALA A 266 23.00 -4.35 -13.11
C ALA A 266 22.71 -2.86 -12.88
N ALA A 267 23.47 -2.22 -11.99
CA ALA A 267 23.18 -0.88 -11.52
C ALA A 267 23.34 0.17 -12.62
N ALA A 268 22.43 1.14 -12.64
CA ALA A 268 22.54 2.33 -13.47
C ALA A 268 23.81 3.14 -13.10
N PRO A 269 24.28 4.04 -13.99
CA PRO A 269 25.39 4.92 -13.69
C PRO A 269 25.17 5.71 -12.39
N GLU A 270 26.25 5.93 -11.63
CA GLU A 270 26.22 6.58 -10.31
C GLU A 270 25.39 7.88 -10.26
N PRO A 271 25.46 8.81 -11.25
CA PRO A 271 24.62 10.00 -11.25
C PRO A 271 23.12 9.70 -11.23
N THR A 272 22.69 8.65 -11.94
CA THR A 272 21.30 8.19 -11.96
C THR A 272 20.89 7.63 -10.61
N LEU A 273 21.75 6.83 -9.96
CA LEU A 273 21.47 6.27 -8.64
C LEU A 273 21.33 7.37 -7.58
N ILE A 274 22.22 8.37 -7.60
CA ILE A 274 22.16 9.54 -6.72
C ILE A 274 20.85 10.29 -6.96
N ALA A 275 20.49 10.55 -8.23
CA ALA A 275 19.25 11.25 -8.57
C ALA A 275 18.00 10.50 -8.08
N VAL A 276 17.95 9.17 -8.27
CA VAL A 276 16.86 8.33 -7.76
C VAL A 276 16.81 8.39 -6.24
N MET A 277 17.95 8.26 -5.54
CA MET A 277 18.02 8.34 -4.08
C MET A 277 17.46 9.67 -3.56
N VAL A 278 17.89 10.78 -4.15
CA VAL A 278 17.39 12.12 -3.81
C VAL A 278 15.89 12.22 -4.07
N ALA A 279 15.41 11.72 -5.21
CA ALA A 279 13.99 11.72 -5.55
C ALA A 279 13.14 10.88 -4.58
N VAL A 280 13.62 9.70 -4.17
CA VAL A 280 12.95 8.85 -3.17
C VAL A 280 12.87 9.56 -1.82
N VAL A 281 13.98 10.15 -1.35
CA VAL A 281 14.01 10.87 -0.07
C VAL A 281 13.09 12.10 -0.12
N ALA A 282 13.18 12.91 -1.17
CA ALA A 282 12.32 14.08 -1.35
C ALA A 282 10.84 13.69 -1.47
N GLY A 283 10.53 12.63 -2.21
CA GLY A 283 9.19 12.06 -2.33
C GLY A 283 8.66 11.58 -0.99
N ALA A 284 9.47 10.90 -0.18
CA ALA A 284 9.09 10.45 1.16
C ALA A 284 8.75 11.63 2.11
N PHE A 285 9.47 12.75 2.01
CA PHE A 285 9.17 13.97 2.77
C PHE A 285 7.81 14.60 2.42
N VAL A 286 7.29 14.34 1.21
CA VAL A 286 5.95 14.79 0.81
C VAL A 286 4.90 13.72 1.14
N LEU A 287 5.19 12.47 0.82
CA LEU A 287 4.25 11.36 0.86
C LEU A 287 3.96 10.88 2.28
N LEU A 288 4.97 10.79 3.16
CA LEU A 288 4.73 10.33 4.53
C LEU A 288 3.85 11.30 5.34
N PRO A 289 4.05 12.63 5.29
CA PRO A 289 3.14 13.57 5.95
C PRO A 289 1.73 13.56 5.36
N SER A 290 1.58 13.44 4.04
CA SER A 290 0.25 13.40 3.40
C SER A 290 -0.52 12.13 3.78
N LEU A 291 0.14 10.97 3.83
CA LEU A 291 -0.45 9.73 4.35
C LEU A 291 -0.78 9.83 5.84
N GLY A 292 0.11 10.41 6.64
CA GLY A 292 -0.14 10.67 8.05
C GLY A 292 -1.41 11.51 8.23
N LEU A 293 -1.53 12.60 7.49
CA LEU A 293 -2.72 13.45 7.49
C LEU A 293 -3.96 12.66 7.06
N LEU A 294 -3.91 11.95 5.93
CA LEU A 294 -5.03 11.14 5.42
C LEU A 294 -5.50 10.12 6.47
N PHE A 295 -4.58 9.36 7.06
CA PHE A 295 -4.92 8.37 8.08
C PHE A 295 -5.45 9.04 9.34
N THR A 296 -4.90 10.17 9.79
CA THR A 296 -5.46 10.87 10.97
C THR A 296 -6.86 11.42 10.72
N LEU A 297 -7.15 11.91 9.52
CA LEU A 297 -8.47 12.43 9.16
C LEU A 297 -9.52 11.33 8.97
N THR A 298 -9.13 10.22 8.33
CA THR A 298 -10.01 9.05 8.16
C THR A 298 -10.26 8.34 9.48
N LEU A 299 -9.22 8.08 10.26
CA LEU A 299 -9.34 7.42 11.57
C LEU A 299 -9.97 8.32 12.64
N GLY A 300 -9.89 9.65 12.48
CA GLY A 300 -10.53 10.62 13.36
C GLY A 300 -12.00 10.88 13.06
N GLY A 301 -12.63 10.11 12.15
CA GLY A 301 -14.06 10.24 11.80
C GLY A 301 -14.41 11.46 10.94
N LYS A 302 -13.49 12.40 10.75
CA LYS A 302 -13.70 13.67 10.02
C LYS A 302 -14.00 13.51 8.52
N LEU A 303 -13.74 12.33 7.95
CA LEU A 303 -14.06 12.00 6.57
C LEU A 303 -15.17 10.94 6.43
N GLY A 304 -15.65 10.36 7.55
CA GLY A 304 -16.39 9.09 7.54
C GLY A 304 -17.88 9.15 7.89
N GLU A 305 -18.39 10.18 8.57
CA GLU A 305 -19.76 10.14 9.13
C GLU A 305 -20.82 10.96 8.35
N GLY A 306 -20.52 11.43 7.13
CA GLY A 306 -21.48 12.21 6.32
C GLY A 306 -21.49 11.94 4.82
N ALA A 307 -20.78 10.92 4.34
CA ALA A 307 -20.60 10.66 2.90
C ALA A 307 -21.86 10.11 2.18
N ASP A 308 -22.90 9.74 2.93
CA ASP A 308 -24.19 9.34 2.37
C ASP A 308 -25.12 10.53 2.07
N GLU A 309 -24.80 11.73 2.55
CA GLU A 309 -25.40 12.95 2.02
C GLU A 309 -24.61 13.37 0.77
N PRO A 310 -25.25 13.48 -0.41
CA PRO A 310 -24.57 13.99 -1.59
C PRO A 310 -24.03 15.39 -1.26
N ALA A 311 -22.70 15.51 -1.15
CA ALA A 311 -22.04 16.75 -0.82
C ALA A 311 -22.61 17.87 -1.69
N ASP A 312 -23.19 18.91 -1.07
CA ASP A 312 -23.75 20.03 -1.81
C ASP A 312 -22.64 20.60 -2.71
N PRO A 313 -22.75 20.48 -4.06
CA PRO A 313 -21.73 20.96 -4.98
C PRO A 313 -21.44 22.45 -4.79
N ARG A 314 -22.39 23.20 -4.21
CA ARG A 314 -22.24 24.62 -3.88
C ARG A 314 -21.31 24.83 -2.69
N GLY A 315 -21.46 24.05 -1.62
CA GLY A 315 -20.60 24.15 -0.43
C GLY A 315 -19.15 23.78 -0.69
N VAL A 316 -18.89 22.72 -1.47
CA VAL A 316 -17.53 22.33 -1.89
C VAL A 316 -16.90 23.42 -2.77
N ARG A 317 -17.69 24.00 -3.69
CA ARG A 317 -17.24 25.09 -4.54
C ARG A 317 -16.96 26.37 -3.75
N GLU A 318 -17.80 26.72 -2.78
CA GLU A 318 -17.59 27.87 -1.89
C GLU A 318 -16.38 27.69 -0.97
N GLY A 319 -16.16 26.49 -0.43
CA GLY A 319 -14.96 26.14 0.36
C GLY A 319 -13.66 26.21 -0.44
N LEU A 320 -13.67 25.71 -1.69
CA LEU A 320 -12.53 25.83 -2.59
C LEU A 320 -12.28 27.27 -3.03
N LEU A 321 -13.34 28.06 -3.28
CA LEU A 321 -13.21 29.47 -3.63
C LEU A 321 -12.72 30.32 -2.47
N THR A 322 -13.14 30.05 -1.24
CA THR A 322 -12.66 30.73 -0.02
C THR A 322 -11.20 30.40 0.28
N SER A 323 -10.81 29.12 0.19
CA SER A 323 -9.41 28.70 0.31
C SER A 323 -8.52 29.25 -0.82
N ALA A 324 -9.01 29.26 -2.07
CA ALA A 324 -8.29 29.80 -3.22
C ALA A 324 -8.20 31.34 -3.22
N THR A 325 -9.06 32.06 -2.50
CA THR A 325 -9.00 33.52 -2.37
C THR A 325 -8.12 33.97 -1.20
N ASP A 326 -7.89 33.09 -0.22
CA ASP A 326 -6.93 33.32 0.84
C ASP A 326 -5.49 33.50 0.28
N ARG A 327 -4.71 34.36 0.94
CA ARG A 327 -3.35 34.72 0.49
C ARG A 327 -2.45 33.48 0.42
N THR A 328 -2.64 32.55 1.33
CA THR A 328 -1.91 31.28 1.44
C THR A 328 -2.27 30.32 0.29
N GLY A 329 -3.55 30.20 -0.06
CA GLY A 329 -4.00 29.39 -1.20
C GLY A 329 -3.52 29.92 -2.55
N ARG A 330 -3.52 31.25 -2.75
CA ARG A 330 -2.96 31.86 -3.98
C ARG A 330 -1.46 31.64 -4.12
N LEU A 331 -0.71 31.74 -3.02
CA LEU A 331 0.73 31.47 -3.02
C LEU A 331 1.02 29.99 -3.29
N ALA A 332 0.22 29.08 -2.74
CA ALA A 332 0.31 27.65 -3.04
C ALA A 332 0.09 27.36 -4.53
N LEU A 333 -0.97 27.93 -5.12
CA LEU A 333 -1.28 27.74 -6.53
C LEU A 333 -0.19 28.32 -7.44
N ALA A 334 0.29 29.53 -7.14
CA ALA A 334 1.38 30.16 -7.89
C ALA A 334 2.68 29.35 -7.81
N ALA A 335 3.04 28.89 -6.61
CA ALA A 335 4.20 28.02 -6.41
C ALA A 335 4.06 26.68 -7.15
N PHE A 336 2.85 26.11 -7.22
CA PHE A 336 2.55 24.90 -7.99
C PHE A 336 2.72 25.13 -9.49
N THR A 337 2.15 26.21 -10.03
CA THR A 337 2.25 26.52 -11.47
C THR A 337 3.70 26.77 -11.89
N VAL A 338 4.46 27.51 -11.07
CA VAL A 338 5.89 27.74 -11.29
C VAL A 338 6.66 26.42 -11.17
N GLY A 339 6.41 25.63 -10.13
CA GLY A 339 7.04 24.33 -9.92
C GLY A 339 6.85 23.39 -11.11
N ALA A 340 5.61 23.24 -11.56
CA ALA A 340 5.26 22.42 -12.70
C ALA A 340 5.89 22.93 -14.00
N ALA A 341 5.85 24.25 -14.26
CA ALA A 341 6.45 24.83 -15.47
C ALA A 341 7.96 24.58 -15.53
N PHE A 342 8.68 24.78 -14.42
CA PHE A 342 10.12 24.57 -14.36
C PHE A 342 10.52 23.10 -14.45
N LEU A 343 9.69 22.17 -13.94
CA LEU A 343 9.92 20.73 -14.07
C LEU A 343 9.60 20.19 -15.46
N VAL A 344 8.63 20.77 -16.17
CA VAL A 344 8.18 20.29 -17.50
C VAL A 344 8.99 20.91 -18.64
N ILE A 345 9.32 22.20 -18.53
CA ILE A 345 9.96 22.97 -19.61
C ILE A 345 11.48 23.07 -19.40
N GLY A 346 11.95 22.90 -18.17
CA GLY A 346 13.37 23.05 -17.86
C GLY A 346 14.21 21.96 -18.50
N GLU A 347 15.19 22.33 -19.32
CA GLU A 347 16.17 21.37 -19.86
C GLU A 347 17.47 21.31 -19.04
N VAL A 348 17.63 22.24 -18.10
CA VAL A 348 18.89 22.42 -17.34
C VAL A 348 18.66 22.10 -15.86
N PHE A 349 19.69 21.56 -15.20
CA PHE A 349 19.62 21.09 -13.80
C PHE A 349 19.07 22.12 -12.81
N TRP A 350 19.50 23.39 -12.91
CA TRP A 350 19.05 24.43 -11.97
C TRP A 350 17.56 24.75 -12.11
N MET A 351 16.99 24.60 -13.32
CA MET A 351 15.55 24.78 -13.55
C MET A 351 14.75 23.70 -12.83
N HIS A 352 15.20 22.44 -12.90
CA HIS A 352 14.59 21.35 -12.16
C HIS A 352 14.69 21.57 -10.64
N ALA A 353 15.83 22.03 -10.13
CA ALA A 353 16.00 22.34 -8.71
C ALA A 353 15.01 23.42 -8.23
N VAL A 354 14.84 24.51 -9.00
CA VAL A 354 13.83 25.54 -8.74
C VAL A 354 12.42 24.96 -8.81
N GLY A 355 12.15 24.09 -9.79
CA GLY A 355 10.88 23.41 -9.96
C GLY A 355 10.50 22.53 -8.77
N VAL A 356 11.46 21.78 -8.22
CA VAL A 356 11.28 20.97 -7.00
C VAL A 356 10.99 21.87 -5.81
N VAL A 357 11.81 22.89 -5.57
CA VAL A 357 11.65 23.81 -4.41
C VAL A 357 10.28 24.52 -4.46
N ALA A 358 9.87 25.00 -5.63
CA ALA A 358 8.57 25.64 -5.81
C ALA A 358 7.40 24.67 -5.59
N SER A 359 7.52 23.42 -6.07
CA SER A 359 6.50 22.38 -5.84
C SER A 359 6.41 21.99 -4.36
N THR A 360 7.53 21.86 -3.65
CA THR A 360 7.55 21.62 -2.21
C THR A 360 6.92 22.77 -1.44
N ALA A 361 7.25 24.02 -1.80
CA ALA A 361 6.62 25.20 -1.20
C ALA A 361 5.10 25.23 -1.45
N ALA A 362 4.66 24.85 -2.65
CA ALA A 362 3.24 24.76 -2.98
C ALA A 362 2.49 23.77 -2.07
N ILE A 363 3.08 22.60 -1.83
CA ILE A 363 2.52 21.58 -0.95
C ILE A 363 2.42 22.10 0.49
N LEU A 364 3.51 22.68 1.02
CA LEU A 364 3.52 23.21 2.38
C LEU A 364 2.50 24.34 2.58
N LEU A 365 2.41 25.26 1.62
CA LEU A 365 1.45 26.36 1.65
C LEU A 365 0.01 25.87 1.48
N GLY A 366 -0.21 24.85 0.65
CA GLY A 366 -1.51 24.21 0.46
C GLY A 366 -1.98 23.51 1.74
N LEU A 367 -1.09 22.76 2.39
CA LEU A 367 -1.37 22.16 3.70
C LEU A 367 -1.70 23.23 4.75
N GLN A 368 -0.94 24.33 4.79
CA GLN A 368 -1.18 25.45 5.72
C GLN A 368 -2.50 26.19 5.46
N ALA A 369 -2.93 26.34 4.20
CA ALA A 369 -4.21 26.96 3.86
C ALA A 369 -5.41 26.12 4.33
N VAL A 370 -5.22 24.80 4.40
CA VAL A 370 -6.28 23.83 4.63
C VAL A 370 -6.37 23.40 6.10
N LEU A 371 -5.25 23.35 6.82
CA LEU A 371 -5.18 22.89 8.22
C LEU A 371 -6.09 23.68 9.20
N PRO A 372 -6.17 25.02 9.15
CA PRO A 372 -6.96 25.81 10.09
C PRO A 372 -8.46 25.51 9.98
N ALA A 373 -8.99 25.38 8.76
CA ALA A 373 -10.39 25.07 8.50
C ALA A 373 -10.83 23.75 9.16
N PHE A 374 -9.91 22.78 9.30
CA PHE A 374 -10.17 21.49 9.92
C PHE A 374 -9.95 21.44 11.44
N LEU A 375 -9.28 22.43 12.01
CA LEU A 375 -8.98 22.52 13.45
C LEU A 375 -9.95 23.47 14.20
N THR A 376 -10.66 24.36 13.50
CA THR A 376 -11.51 25.37 14.11
C THR A 376 -13.00 25.06 14.15
N GLU A 377 -13.47 23.96 13.54
CA GLU A 377 -14.84 23.47 13.73
C GLU A 377 -15.05 23.13 15.22
N PRO A 378 -15.86 23.89 15.98
CA PRO A 378 -16.17 23.57 17.36
C PRO A 378 -16.98 22.29 17.39
N LEU A 379 -16.74 21.45 18.39
CA LEU A 379 -17.62 20.35 18.79
C LEU A 379 -18.96 20.93 19.26
N GLU A 380 -19.81 21.42 18.36
CA GLU A 380 -21.21 21.62 18.68
C GLU A 380 -21.85 20.24 18.78
N ALA A 381 -21.99 19.82 20.03
CA ALA A 381 -22.71 18.63 20.41
C ALA A 381 -24.17 18.76 19.99
N GLU A 382 -24.51 18.31 18.79
CA GLU A 382 -25.88 17.93 18.47
C GLU A 382 -26.22 16.62 19.18
N GLY A 383 -26.73 16.79 20.40
CA GLY A 383 -27.80 15.99 20.98
C GLY A 383 -27.84 14.48 20.73
N SER A 384 -26.88 13.71 21.24
CA SER A 384 -27.18 12.34 21.69
C SER A 384 -26.32 11.94 22.90
N GLY A 385 -26.99 11.61 24.01
CA GLY A 385 -26.38 11.40 25.32
C GLY A 385 -25.59 10.10 25.45
N ARG A 386 -24.38 10.03 24.86
CA ARG A 386 -23.36 9.05 25.23
C ARG A 386 -22.01 9.73 25.42
N PRO A 387 -21.28 9.50 26.53
CA PRO A 387 -19.94 10.01 26.69
C PRO A 387 -19.01 9.29 25.70
N GLY A 388 -18.60 10.00 24.64
CA GLY A 388 -17.59 9.52 23.71
C GLY A 388 -16.21 9.40 24.39
N PRO A 389 -15.33 8.49 23.94
CA PRO A 389 -13.99 8.36 24.48
C PRO A 389 -13.20 9.65 24.25
N SER A 390 -12.58 10.15 25.32
CA SER A 390 -11.67 11.29 25.28
C SER A 390 -10.59 11.10 24.20
N PRO A 391 -10.24 12.13 23.41
CA PRO A 391 -9.22 12.01 22.38
C PRO A 391 -7.87 11.62 23.00
N PRO A 392 -7.04 10.82 22.31
CA PRO A 392 -5.70 10.50 22.79
C PRO A 392 -4.87 11.80 22.83
N VAL A 393 -4.53 12.21 24.05
CA VAL A 393 -3.83 13.44 24.43
C VAL A 393 -2.47 13.62 23.71
N GLU A 394 -1.93 12.55 23.10
CA GLU A 394 -0.64 12.57 22.40
C GLU A 394 -0.68 13.22 21.00
N ALA A 395 -1.80 13.12 20.25
CA ALA A 395 -1.89 13.68 18.90
C ALA A 395 -2.04 15.21 18.88
N ALA A 396 -2.76 15.76 19.86
CA ALA A 396 -2.82 17.20 20.09
C ALA A 396 -1.45 17.75 20.50
N GLY A 397 -0.64 16.96 21.22
CA GLY A 397 0.72 17.32 21.61
C GLY A 397 1.62 17.61 20.43
N TRP A 398 1.65 16.74 19.40
CA TRP A 398 2.52 16.94 18.23
C TRP A 398 2.08 18.10 17.33
N ALA A 399 0.78 18.28 17.13
CA ALA A 399 0.25 19.43 16.38
C ALA A 399 0.52 20.76 17.09
N LEU A 400 0.36 20.80 18.42
CA LEU A 400 0.72 21.96 19.25
C LEU A 400 2.24 22.19 19.29
N THR A 401 3.05 21.13 19.26
CA THR A 401 4.51 21.23 19.23
C THR A 401 5.00 21.77 17.89
N LEU A 402 4.43 21.33 16.77
CA LEU A 402 4.72 21.86 15.44
C LEU A 402 4.23 23.31 15.28
N TYR A 403 3.06 23.64 15.83
CA TYR A 403 2.52 25.00 15.88
C TYR A 403 3.37 25.93 16.77
N ALA A 404 3.86 25.44 17.91
CA ALA A 404 4.74 26.18 18.80
C ALA A 404 6.13 26.39 18.18
N LEU A 405 6.71 25.36 17.54
CA LEU A 405 7.98 25.44 16.82
C LEU A 405 7.88 26.46 15.66
N TRP A 406 6.76 26.47 14.94
CA TRP A 406 6.45 27.44 13.90
C TRP A 406 6.34 28.87 14.41
N ASN A 407 5.68 29.10 15.56
CA ASN A 407 5.58 30.42 16.17
C ASN A 407 6.92 30.93 16.74
N VAL A 408 7.81 30.02 17.16
CA VAL A 408 9.18 30.35 17.58
C VAL A 408 10.03 30.76 16.37
N LEU A 409 9.88 30.07 15.23
CA LEU A 409 10.58 30.39 13.98
C LEU A 409 10.05 31.67 13.31
N ARG A 410 8.78 32.03 13.51
CA ARG A 410 8.17 33.27 12.98
C ARG A 410 8.58 34.54 13.75
N ARG A 411 9.09 34.42 14.98
CA ARG A 411 9.48 35.54 15.85
C ARG A 411 10.99 35.84 15.85
N ARG A 412 11.77 35.16 15.01
CA ARG A 412 13.13 35.55 14.63
C ARG A 412 13.11 35.99 13.17
#